data_AF-A0ABD6E484-F1
#
_entry.id   AF-A0ABD6E484-F1
#
_cell.length_a   1.000
_cell.length_b   1.000
_cell.length_c   1.000
_cell.angle_alpha   90.00
_cell.angle_beta   90.00
_cell.angle_gamma   90.00
#
_symmetry.space_group_name_H-M   'P 1'
#
loop_
_entity.id
_entity.type
_entity.pdbx_description
1 polymer ?
#
loop_
_entity_poly.entity_id
_entity_poly.type
_entity_poly.pdbx_seq_one_letter_code
_entity_poly.pdbx_strand_id
1 'polypeptide(L)'
;MIKIKHFSAYNDFKTGILYKILISLGIIFLITFIFFKIISQFSINNNSIELLKYFYNLSLTNIPGLLISFSILLIAFGLILYFFKRQFLKLARIADEIEHNEEYKE
;
A
#
# COMPACT_ATOMS: atom_id res chain seq x y z
N MET A 1 -1.66 -34.89 27.29
CA MET A 1 -1.58 -34.34 25.92
C MET A 1 -2.27 -33.00 25.89
N ILE A 2 -1.51 -31.91 26.04
CA ILE A 2 -2.03 -30.55 25.87
C ILE A 2 -2.04 -30.33 24.36
N LYS A 3 -3.23 -30.27 23.75
CA LYS A 3 -3.39 -29.82 22.36
C LYS A 3 -3.02 -28.35 22.32
N ILE A 4 -1.78 -28.04 21.93
CA ILE A 4 -1.37 -26.69 21.61
C ILE A 4 -2.19 -26.29 20.38
N LYS A 5 -3.10 -25.33 20.56
CA LYS A 5 -3.90 -24.80 19.46
C LYS A 5 -2.94 -24.05 18.55
N HIS A 6 -2.58 -24.66 17.42
CA HIS A 6 -1.76 -24.04 16.38
C HIS A 6 -2.39 -22.69 16.03
N PHE A 7 -1.60 -21.63 16.18
CA PHE A 7 -1.97 -20.28 15.79
C PHE A 7 -2.31 -20.33 14.30
N SER A 8 -3.60 -20.33 13.95
CA SER A 8 -3.98 -20.52 12.56
C SER A 8 -3.52 -19.32 11.75
N ALA A 9 -2.64 -19.59 10.78
CA ALA A 9 -2.30 -18.66 9.70
C ALA A 9 -3.56 -18.18 8.94
N TYR A 10 -4.73 -18.79 9.20
CA TYR A 10 -6.02 -18.40 8.68
C TYR A 10 -6.50 -17.01 9.14
N ASN A 11 -5.97 -16.48 10.26
CA ASN A 11 -6.28 -15.11 10.69
C ASN A 11 -5.44 -14.03 9.98
N ASP A 12 -4.53 -14.41 9.07
CA ASP A 12 -3.69 -13.53 8.23
C ASP A 12 -4.48 -12.83 7.08
N PHE A 13 -5.81 -13.04 7.04
CA PHE A 13 -6.72 -12.39 6.09
C PHE A 13 -6.72 -10.86 6.20
N LYS A 14 -6.43 -10.30 7.38
CA LYS A 14 -6.44 -8.85 7.58
C LYS A 14 -5.17 -8.18 7.04
N THR A 15 -4.00 -8.72 7.36
CA THR A 15 -2.70 -8.22 6.91
C THR A 15 -2.57 -8.31 5.38
N GLY A 16 -3.09 -9.38 4.78
CA GLY A 16 -3.07 -9.58 3.33
C GLY A 16 -3.90 -8.61 2.51
N ILE A 17 -5.04 -8.15 3.02
CA ILE A 17 -5.90 -7.16 2.34
C ILE A 17 -5.39 -5.75 2.62
N LEU A 18 -4.92 -5.48 3.83
CA LEU A 18 -4.54 -4.14 4.27
C LEU A 18 -3.33 -3.57 3.50
N TYR A 19 -2.30 -4.37 3.23
CA TYR A 19 -1.18 -3.90 2.41
C TYR A 19 -1.60 -3.54 0.98
N LYS A 20 -2.53 -4.31 0.39
CA LYS A 20 -3.06 -4.05 -0.96
C LYS A 20 -3.86 -2.74 -1.00
N ILE A 21 -4.69 -2.50 0.01
CA ILE A 21 -5.47 -1.26 0.13
C ILE A 21 -4.52 -0.06 0.27
N LEU A 22 -3.53 -0.13 1.15
CA LEU A 22 -2.56 0.95 1.37
C LEU A 22 -1.78 1.29 0.10
N ILE A 23 -1.25 0.28 -0.59
CA ILE A 23 -0.52 0.48 -1.85
C ILE A 23 -1.45 1.08 -2.92
N SER A 24 -2.67 0.55 -3.06
CA SER A 24 -3.65 1.06 -4.02
C SER A 24 -4.01 2.53 -3.76
N LEU A 25 -4.31 2.88 -2.50
CA LEU A 25 -4.63 4.25 -2.11
C LEU A 25 -3.43 5.20 -2.34
N GLY A 26 -2.22 4.74 -2.01
CA GLY A 26 -0.99 5.48 -2.26
C GLY A 26 -0.75 5.74 -3.75
N ILE A 27 -1.01 4.76 -4.62
CA ILE A 27 -0.93 4.91 -6.08
C ILE A 27 -1.98 5.90 -6.59
N ILE A 28 -3.21 5.85 -6.08
CA ILE A 28 -4.27 6.81 -6.44
C ILE A 28 -3.84 8.24 -6.10
N PHE A 29 -3.26 8.45 -4.92
CA PHE A 29 -2.69 9.76 -4.55
C PHE A 29 -1.51 10.18 -5.43
N LEU A 30 -0.67 9.24 -5.85
CA LEU A 30 0.43 9.54 -6.76
C LEU A 30 -0.09 9.99 -8.13
N ILE A 31 -1.08 9.29 -8.67
CA ILE A 31 -1.70 9.61 -9.96
C ILE A 31 -2.36 10.98 -9.91
N THR A 32 -3.14 11.26 -8.87
CA THR A 32 -3.79 12.57 -8.71
C THR A 32 -2.78 13.71 -8.59
N PHE A 33 -1.66 13.52 -7.89
CA PHE A 33 -0.55 14.49 -7.87
C PHE A 33 0.04 14.74 -9.27
N ILE A 34 0.28 13.68 -10.04
CA ILE A 34 0.77 13.80 -11.43
C ILE A 34 -0.21 14.60 -12.28
N PHE A 35 -1.52 14.32 -12.17
CA PHE A 35 -2.55 15.08 -12.87
C PHE A 35 -2.52 16.57 -12.50
N PHE A 36 -2.41 16.92 -11.22
CA PHE A 36 -2.26 18.32 -10.79
C PHE A 36 -1.05 19.00 -11.45
N LYS A 37 0.10 18.32 -11.51
CA LYS A 37 1.30 18.88 -12.15
C LYS A 37 1.13 19.08 -13.65
N ILE A 38 0.55 18.10 -14.35
CA ILE A 38 0.30 18.21 -15.79
C ILE A 38 -0.67 19.35 -16.10
N ILE A 39 -1.78 19.45 -15.36
CA ILE A 39 -2.76 20.53 -15.51
C ILE A 39 -2.11 21.89 -15.24
N SER A 40 -1.28 21.99 -14.20
CA SER A 40 -0.61 23.24 -13.86
C SER A 40 0.29 23.76 -14.99
N GLN A 41 0.99 22.85 -15.67
CA GLN A 41 1.85 23.19 -16.80
C GLN A 41 1.05 23.64 -18.03
N PHE A 42 -0.11 23.01 -18.27
CA PHE A 42 -0.96 23.30 -19.43
C PHE A 42 -1.72 24.63 -19.29
N SER A 43 -2.06 25.04 -18.07
CA SER A 43 -2.86 26.25 -17.80
C SER A 43 -2.09 27.57 -17.98
N ILE A 44 -0.75 27.55 -18.00
CA ILE A 44 0.07 28.76 -18.13
C ILE A 44 -0.08 29.41 -19.52
N ASN A 45 -0.49 28.64 -20.53
CA ASN A 45 -0.37 29.07 -21.93
C ASN A 45 -1.69 29.50 -22.61
N ASN A 46 -2.85 29.43 -21.96
CA ASN A 46 -4.14 29.66 -22.63
C ASN A 46 -5.16 30.41 -21.76
N ASN A 47 -6.10 31.12 -22.41
CA ASN A 47 -7.37 31.60 -21.84
C ASN A 47 -8.21 30.40 -21.35
N SER A 48 -7.80 29.83 -20.22
CA SER A 48 -8.31 28.55 -19.75
C SER A 48 -9.69 28.67 -19.10
N ILE A 49 -10.49 27.63 -19.31
CA ILE A 49 -11.79 27.35 -18.68
C ILE A 49 -11.66 27.54 -17.15
N GLU A 50 -12.68 28.13 -16.49
CA GLU A 50 -12.67 28.44 -15.04
C GLU A 50 -12.30 27.24 -14.15
N LEU A 51 -12.73 26.03 -14.52
CA LEU A 51 -12.35 24.79 -13.84
C LEU A 51 -10.83 24.55 -13.84
N LEU A 52 -10.14 24.79 -14.96
CA LEU A 52 -8.68 24.62 -15.05
C LEU A 52 -7.96 25.68 -14.20
N LYS A 53 -8.48 26.90 -14.13
CA LYS A 53 -7.95 27.94 -13.23
C LYS A 53 -8.09 27.56 -11.76
N TYR A 54 -9.20 26.94 -11.37
CA TYR A 54 -9.38 26.41 -10.02
C TYR A 54 -8.31 25.35 -9.69
N PHE A 55 -8.11 24.36 -10.57
CA PHE A 55 -7.08 23.33 -10.37
C PHE A 55 -5.65 23.91 -10.38
N TYR A 56 -5.38 24.90 -11.23
CA TYR A 56 -4.11 25.63 -11.22
C TYR A 56 -3.88 26.37 -9.89
N ASN A 57 -4.87 27.11 -9.40
CA ASN A 57 -4.78 27.78 -8.11
C ASN A 57 -4.57 26.78 -6.96
N LEU A 58 -5.27 25.65 -7.00
CA LEU A 58 -5.08 24.57 -6.03
C LEU A 58 -3.66 23.97 -6.08
N SER A 59 -3.07 23.90 -7.28
CA SER A 59 -1.70 23.41 -7.48
C SER A 59 -0.62 24.29 -6.87
N LEU A 60 -0.91 25.58 -6.66
CA LEU A 60 -0.01 26.55 -6.01
C LEU A 60 -0.09 26.51 -4.48
N THR A 61 -1.07 25.81 -3.92
CA THR A 61 -1.21 25.65 -2.46
C THR A 61 -0.33 24.53 -1.92
N ASN A 62 -0.39 24.30 -0.60
CA ASN A 62 0.30 23.19 0.05
C ASN A 62 -0.36 21.81 -0.18
N ILE A 63 -1.56 21.76 -0.78
CA ILE A 63 -2.34 20.54 -0.94
C ILE A 63 -1.58 19.48 -1.76
N PRO A 64 -0.98 19.79 -2.94
CA PRO A 64 -0.23 18.79 -3.70
C PRO A 64 0.97 18.22 -2.94
N GLY A 65 1.65 19.06 -2.13
CA GLY A 65 2.77 18.64 -1.29
C GLY A 65 2.33 17.67 -0.18
N LEU A 66 1.17 17.91 0.42
CA LEU A 66 0.57 16.99 1.38
C LEU A 66 0.16 15.68 0.69
N LEU A 67 -0.42 15.76 -0.50
CA LEU A 67 -0.90 14.63 -1.29
C LEU A 67 0.23 13.66 -1.68
N ILE A 68 1.37 14.19 -2.14
CA ILE A 68 2.55 13.37 -2.45
C ILE A 68 3.18 12.78 -1.18
N SER A 69 3.19 13.53 -0.07
CA SER A 69 3.72 13.03 1.21
C SER A 69 2.90 11.84 1.74
N PHE A 70 1.57 11.95 1.71
CA PHE A 70 0.68 10.84 2.07
C PHE A 70 0.80 9.66 1.11
N SER A 71 0.95 9.91 -0.20
CA SER A 71 1.21 8.85 -1.18
C SER A 71 2.45 8.04 -0.82
N ILE A 72 3.58 8.72 -0.59
CA ILE A 72 4.85 8.06 -0.22
C ILE A 72 4.69 7.26 1.07
N LEU A 73 4.07 7.85 2.10
CA LEU A 73 3.87 7.19 3.40
C LEU A 73 3.01 5.93 3.27
N LEU A 74 1.89 6.00 2.55
CA LEU A 74 0.99 4.87 2.33
C LEU A 74 1.67 3.75 1.53
N ILE A 75 2.41 4.08 0.47
CA ILE A 75 3.15 3.10 -0.32
C ILE A 75 4.23 2.45 0.53
N ALA A 76 5.04 3.24 1.25
CA ALA A 76 6.10 2.71 2.11
C ALA A 76 5.55 1.78 3.19
N PHE A 77 4.47 2.20 3.88
CA PHE A 77 3.82 1.38 4.90
C PHE A 77 3.20 0.10 4.31
N GLY A 78 2.58 0.21 3.13
CA GLY A 78 2.07 -0.94 2.39
C GLY A 78 3.18 -1.93 2.01
N LEU A 79 4.34 -1.45 1.56
CA LEU A 79 5.49 -2.31 1.23
C LEU A 79 6.07 -3.01 2.47
N ILE A 80 6.14 -2.33 3.61
CA ILE A 80 6.58 -2.92 4.88
C ILE A 80 5.65 -4.07 5.29
N LEU A 81 4.33 -3.85 5.20
CA LEU A 81 3.36 -4.90 5.53
C LEU A 81 3.39 -6.07 4.54
N TYR A 82 3.62 -5.78 3.25
CA TYR A 82 3.86 -6.81 2.25
C TYR A 82 5.09 -7.67 2.60
N PHE A 83 6.18 -7.02 3.03
CA PHE A 83 7.38 -7.71 3.48
C PHE A 83 7.09 -8.61 4.67
N PHE A 84 6.42 -8.10 5.71
CA PHE A 84 6.06 -8.92 6.88
C PHE A 84 5.19 -10.10 6.52
N LYS A 85 4.16 -9.91 5.68
CA LYS A 85 3.34 -11.02 5.17
C LYS A 85 4.20 -12.12 4.54
N ARG A 86 5.17 -11.73 3.70
CA ARG A 86 6.05 -12.69 3.02
C ARG A 86 6.94 -13.45 4.01
N GLN A 87 7.44 -12.76 5.04
CA GLN A 87 8.23 -13.41 6.09
C GLN A 87 7.39 -14.40 6.91
N PHE A 88 6.18 -14.02 7.31
CA PHE A 88 5.29 -14.91 8.07
C PHE A 88 4.89 -16.14 7.26
N LEU A 89 4.59 -15.98 5.96
CA LEU A 89 4.26 -17.11 5.09
C LEU A 89 5.46 -18.07 4.95
N LYS A 90 6.68 -17.53 4.86
CA LYS A 90 7.89 -18.35 4.82
C LYS A 90 8.09 -19.13 6.12
N LEU A 91 7.89 -18.49 7.27
CA LEU A 91 8.02 -19.13 8.59
C LEU A 91 6.96 -20.22 8.79
N ALA A 92 5.70 -19.95 8.42
CA ALA A 92 4.63 -20.93 8.49
C ALA A 92 4.95 -22.18 7.66
N ARG A 93 5.42 -21.99 6.42
CA ARG A 93 5.84 -23.10 5.56
C ARG A 93 6.96 -23.94 6.17
N ILE A 94 7.96 -23.30 6.78
CA ILE A 94 9.07 -24.02 7.43
C ILE A 94 8.56 -24.82 8.62
N ALA A 95 7.63 -24.27 9.41
CA ALA A 95 7.03 -24.98 10.53
C ALA A 95 6.25 -26.22 10.06
N ASP A 96 5.42 -26.07 9.03
CA ASP A 96 4.66 -27.18 8.44
C ASP A 96 5.60 -28.28 7.87
N GLU A 97 6.70 -27.89 7.22
CA GLU A 97 7.71 -28.83 6.69
C GLU A 97 8.47 -29.59 7.79
N ILE A 98 8.70 -28.98 8.96
CA ILE A 98 9.33 -29.64 10.10
C ILE A 98 8.35 -30.62 10.76
N GLU A 99 7.11 -30.19 10.98
CA GLU A 99 6.08 -31.00 11.63
C GLU A 99 5.76 -32.28 10.84
N HIS A 100 5.64 -32.18 9.51
CA HIS A 100 5.44 -33.37 8.67
C HIS A 100 6.68 -34.27 8.59
N ASN A 101 7.90 -33.73 8.63
CA ASN A 101 9.12 -34.55 8.62
C ASN A 101 9.33 -35.36 9.92
N GLU A 102 8.79 -34.90 11.04
CA GLU A 102 8.81 -35.62 12.30
C GLU A 102 7.78 -36.77 12.31
N GLU A 103 6.58 -36.57 11.74
CA GLU A 103 5.56 -37.62 11.60
C GLU A 103 6.01 -38.82 10.74
N TYR A 104 6.92 -38.63 9.77
CA TYR A 104 7.46 -39.75 8.96
C TYR A 104 8.61 -40.52 9.62
N LYS A 105 9.12 -40.05 10.77
CA LYS A 105 10.24 -40.68 11.49
C LYS A 105 9.81 -41.51 12.70
N GLU A 106 8.56 -41.40 13.13
CA GLU A 106 7.92 -42.30 14.10
C GLU A 106 7.23 -43.49 13.41
#